data_AF-A0A7Y5RTF5-F1
#
_entry.id   AF-A0A7Y5RTF5-F1
#
_cell.length_a   1.000
_cell.length_b   1.000
_cell.length_c   1.000
_cell.angle_alpha   90.00
_cell.angle_beta   90.00
_cell.angle_gamma   90.00
#
_symmetry.space_group_name_H-M   'P 1'
#
loop_
_entity.id
_entity.type
_entity.pdbx_description
1 polymer ?
#
loop_
_entity_poly.entity_id
_entity_poly.type
_entity_poly.pdbx_seq_one_letter_code
_entity_poly.pdbx_strand_id
1 'polypeptide(L)'
;MSDSILKRYASRTGESLAENRLAAESSRAAESESLEEFAAFGILRGIRDRAIMLELRRKDGSITAIGYGYVERAEYDPAGGITLHVPGQNIRIRGRNLNAEIRPSVRLFEGITRHKVVWVREADHRESMTADDGDTVIDVIEY
;
A
#
# COMPACT_ATOMS: atom_id res chain seq x y z
N MET A 1 -19.58 -45.74 23.29
CA MET A 1 -18.17 -45.35 23.03
C MET A 1 -18.00 -44.34 21.89
N SER A 2 -19.07 -43.68 21.44
CA SER A 2 -19.08 -42.72 20.30
C SER A 2 -18.88 -41.25 20.72
N ASP A 3 -19.30 -40.85 21.93
CA ASP A 3 -19.26 -39.46 22.38
C ASP A 3 -17.84 -38.91 22.65
N SER A 4 -16.88 -39.78 22.96
CA SER A 4 -15.50 -39.40 23.26
C SER A 4 -14.73 -38.91 22.04
N ILE A 5 -15.03 -39.45 20.86
CA ILE A 5 -14.34 -39.12 19.61
C ILE A 5 -14.86 -37.79 19.05
N LEU A 6 -16.18 -37.60 18.98
CA LEU A 6 -16.80 -36.35 18.54
C LEU A 6 -16.38 -35.16 19.40
N LYS A 7 -16.25 -35.36 20.73
CA LYS A 7 -15.82 -34.30 21.65
C LYS A 7 -14.36 -33.89 21.45
N ARG A 8 -13.47 -34.83 21.11
CA ARG A 8 -12.06 -34.54 20.78
C ARG A 8 -11.89 -33.82 19.44
N TYR A 9 -12.73 -34.10 18.45
CA TYR A 9 -12.68 -33.39 17.16
C TYR A 9 -13.24 -31.98 17.30
N ALA A 10 -14.33 -31.78 18.05
CA ALA A 10 -14.88 -30.45 18.31
C ALA A 10 -13.89 -29.54 19.07
N SER A 11 -13.21 -30.05 20.11
CA SER A 11 -12.25 -29.27 20.89
C SER A 11 -11.00 -28.88 20.10
N ARG A 12 -10.45 -29.82 19.32
CA ARG A 12 -9.24 -29.61 18.51
C ARG A 12 -9.44 -28.61 17.37
N THR A 13 -10.68 -28.45 16.90
CA THR A 13 -11.04 -27.49 15.86
C THR A 13 -11.22 -26.09 16.45
N GLY A 14 -11.78 -25.97 17.65
CA GLY A 14 -11.96 -24.67 18.34
C GLY A 14 -10.64 -24.04 18.80
N GLU A 15 -9.74 -24.84 19.36
CA GLU A 15 -8.40 -24.39 19.79
C GLU A 15 -7.55 -23.94 18.59
N SER A 16 -7.57 -24.72 17.49
CA SER A 16 -6.88 -24.37 16.24
C SER A 16 -7.42 -23.08 15.59
N LEU A 17 -8.72 -22.83 15.66
CA LEU A 17 -9.32 -21.59 15.14
C LEU A 17 -8.97 -20.37 16.00
N ALA A 18 -8.92 -20.53 17.32
CA ALA A 18 -8.51 -19.47 18.24
C ALA A 18 -7.02 -19.13 18.09
N GLU A 19 -6.14 -20.14 17.98
CA GLU A 19 -4.70 -19.96 17.71
C GLU A 19 -4.45 -19.28 16.36
N ASN A 20 -5.16 -19.70 15.30
CA ASN A 20 -5.06 -19.06 13.98
C ASN A 20 -5.54 -17.60 14.01
N ARG A 21 -6.56 -17.30 14.80
CA ARG A 21 -7.06 -15.92 14.96
C ARG A 21 -6.04 -15.04 15.68
N LEU A 22 -5.46 -15.54 16.78
CA LEU A 22 -4.41 -14.83 17.52
C LEU A 22 -3.15 -14.63 16.67
N ALA A 23 -2.78 -15.62 15.86
CA ALA A 23 -1.67 -15.50 14.92
C ALA A 23 -1.96 -14.45 13.83
N ALA A 24 -3.17 -14.42 13.27
CA ALA A 24 -3.59 -13.43 12.27
C ALA A 24 -3.70 -12.00 12.85
N GLU A 25 -4.15 -11.88 14.10
CA GLU A 25 -4.19 -10.60 14.82
C GLU A 25 -2.79 -10.10 15.13
N SER A 26 -1.88 -10.99 15.56
CA SER A 26 -0.47 -10.65 15.81
C SER A 26 0.27 -10.29 14.52
N SER A 27 0.01 -10.98 13.41
CA SER A 27 0.62 -10.67 12.12
C SER A 27 0.15 -9.33 11.56
N ARG A 28 -1.15 -9.01 11.70
CA ARG A 28 -1.68 -7.69 11.31
C ARG A 28 -1.11 -6.55 12.16
N ALA A 29 -0.96 -6.78 13.46
CA ALA A 29 -0.32 -5.80 14.35
C ALA A 29 1.14 -5.55 13.93
N ALA A 30 1.89 -6.61 13.64
CA ALA A 30 3.27 -6.50 13.17
C ALA A 30 3.39 -5.82 11.78
N GLU A 31 2.48 -6.12 10.85
CA GLU A 31 2.40 -5.43 9.56
C GLU A 31 2.11 -3.93 9.75
N SER A 32 1.18 -3.59 10.64
CA SER A 32 0.83 -2.20 10.95
C SER A 32 1.97 -1.44 11.64
N GLU A 33 2.81 -2.10 12.44
CA GLU A 33 4.00 -1.48 13.03
C GLU A 33 5.10 -1.21 11.99
N SER A 34 5.17 -2.06 10.96
CA SER A 34 6.13 -1.96 9.86
C SER A 34 5.74 -0.94 8.78
N LEU A 35 4.47 -0.54 8.74
CA LEU A 35 3.91 0.40 7.78
C LEU A 35 3.87 1.82 8.36
N GLU A 36 4.38 2.78 7.60
CA GLU A 36 4.19 4.19 7.84
C GLU A 36 3.19 4.75 6.84
N GLU A 37 2.16 5.42 7.33
CA GLU A 37 1.09 5.96 6.49
C GLU A 37 1.17 7.47 6.38
N PHE A 38 1.04 7.96 5.15
CA PHE A 38 0.84 9.35 4.78
C PHE A 38 -0.50 9.50 4.07
N ALA A 39 -1.01 10.72 3.94
CA ALA A 39 -2.33 10.96 3.34
C ALA A 39 -2.49 10.33 1.93
N ALA A 40 -1.43 10.41 1.11
CA ALA A 40 -1.43 9.95 -0.28
C ALA A 40 -0.82 8.56 -0.50
N PHE A 41 -0.05 8.01 0.45
CA PHE A 41 0.61 6.71 0.27
C PHE A 41 1.06 6.07 1.59
N GLY A 42 1.23 4.75 1.59
CA GLY A 42 1.84 3.99 2.68
C GLY A 42 3.19 3.41 2.29
N ILE A 43 4.16 3.42 3.21
CA ILE A 43 5.54 2.98 2.98
C ILE A 43 6.06 2.05 4.08
N LEU A 44 6.80 1.00 3.70
CA LEU A 44 7.45 0.09 4.64
C LEU A 44 8.69 0.72 5.30
N ARG A 45 8.78 0.63 6.63
CA ARG A 45 9.91 1.17 7.43
C ARG A 45 11.14 0.26 7.44
N GLY A 46 10.95 -1.06 7.47
CA GLY A 46 12.06 -1.99 7.66
C GLY A 46 13.04 -1.95 6.49
N ILE A 47 14.35 -1.91 6.74
CA ILE A 47 15.39 -1.65 5.72
C ILE A 47 15.34 -2.68 4.59
N ARG A 48 15.12 -3.96 4.92
CA ARG A 48 15.08 -5.08 3.96
C ARG A 48 13.70 -5.33 3.36
N ASP A 49 12.65 -4.78 3.95
CA ASP A 49 11.29 -5.09 3.53
C ASP A 49 11.01 -4.50 2.15
N ARG A 50 10.23 -5.21 1.34
CA ARG A 50 9.84 -4.80 0.00
C ARG A 50 8.39 -5.19 -0.22
N ALA A 51 7.61 -4.29 -0.78
CA ALA A 51 6.27 -4.57 -1.25
C ALA A 51 6.35 -5.42 -2.53
N ILE A 52 5.55 -6.48 -2.60
CA ILE A 52 5.43 -7.33 -3.80
C ILE A 52 4.47 -6.67 -4.79
N MET A 53 3.40 -6.06 -4.27
CA MET A 53 2.36 -5.37 -5.01
C MET A 53 2.33 -3.88 -4.63
N LEU A 54 1.99 -3.03 -5.58
CA LEU A 54 1.62 -1.63 -5.37
C LEU A 54 0.12 -1.48 -5.61
N GLU A 55 -0.62 -1.10 -4.57
CA GLU A 55 -2.04 -0.77 -4.72
C GLU A 55 -2.24 0.66 -5.22
N LEU A 56 -3.11 0.79 -6.21
CA LEU A 56 -3.56 2.03 -6.83
C LEU A 56 -5.01 2.23 -6.41
N ARG A 57 -5.23 3.09 -5.42
CA ARG A 57 -6.55 3.32 -4.80
C ARG A 57 -7.16 4.59 -5.38
N ARG A 58 -8.26 4.46 -6.11
CA ARG A 58 -8.95 5.60 -6.74
C ARG A 58 -10.04 6.14 -5.82
N LYS A 59 -10.41 7.40 -6.01
CA LYS A 59 -11.43 8.07 -5.18
C LYS A 59 -12.84 7.51 -5.39
N ASP A 60 -13.07 6.78 -6.49
CA ASP A 60 -14.31 6.02 -6.72
C ASP A 60 -14.40 4.73 -5.88
N GLY A 61 -13.38 4.43 -5.08
CA GLY A 61 -13.29 3.25 -4.23
C GLY A 61 -12.71 2.02 -4.93
N SER A 62 -12.41 2.10 -6.23
CA SER A 62 -11.73 1.01 -6.93
C SER A 62 -10.27 0.92 -6.51
N ILE A 63 -9.76 -0.31 -6.43
CA ILE A 63 -8.38 -0.60 -6.05
C ILE A 63 -7.82 -1.58 -7.08
N THR A 64 -6.71 -1.19 -7.71
CA THR A 64 -5.95 -2.08 -8.60
C THR A 64 -4.58 -2.31 -8.01
N ALA A 65 -4.18 -3.56 -7.81
CA ALA A 65 -2.83 -3.90 -7.37
C ALA A 65 -1.98 -4.34 -8.56
N ILE A 66 -0.83 -3.69 -8.77
CA ILE A 66 0.14 -4.08 -9.80
C ILE A 66 1.35 -4.73 -9.14
N GLY A 67 1.93 -5.74 -9.76
CA GLY A 67 3.16 -6.36 -9.26
C GLY A 67 4.36 -5.47 -9.52
N TYR A 68 5.15 -5.17 -8.49
CA TYR A 68 6.41 -4.44 -8.67
C TYR A 68 7.37 -5.17 -9.62
N GLY A 69 7.33 -6.50 -9.68
CA GLY A 69 8.09 -7.30 -10.64
C GLY A 69 7.72 -7.08 -12.11
N TYR A 70 6.60 -6.40 -12.39
CA TYR A 70 6.17 -6.02 -13.74
C TYR A 70 6.36 -4.52 -14.01
N VAL A 71 6.87 -3.73 -13.06
CA VAL A 71 7.21 -2.33 -13.31
C VAL A 71 8.58 -2.29 -14.00
N GLU A 72 8.57 -2.05 -15.30
CA GLU A 72 9.78 -2.04 -16.14
C GLU A 72 10.58 -0.76 -15.94
N ARG A 73 9.88 0.36 -15.74
CA ARG A 73 10.47 1.70 -15.58
C ARG A 73 9.52 2.59 -14.80
N ALA A 74 10.08 3.47 -13.96
CA ALA A 74 9.36 4.56 -13.33
C ALA A 74 10.03 5.88 -13.70
N GLU A 75 9.25 6.87 -14.12
CA GLU A 75 9.73 8.20 -14.53
C GLU A 75 9.02 9.27 -13.69
N TYR A 76 9.76 10.32 -13.33
CA TYR A 76 9.21 11.51 -12.70
C TYR A 76 9.42 12.73 -13.61
N ASP A 77 8.34 13.40 -13.93
CA ASP A 77 8.30 14.68 -14.62
C ASP A 77 7.68 15.73 -13.68
N PRO A 78 8.39 16.81 -13.31
CA PRO A 78 7.86 17.83 -12.40
C PRO A 78 6.54 18.46 -12.86
N ALA A 79 6.28 18.54 -14.18
CA ALA A 79 5.03 19.05 -14.72
C ALA A 79 3.97 17.94 -14.88
N GLY A 80 4.44 16.70 -15.05
CA GLY A 80 3.64 15.60 -15.55
C GLY A 80 3.28 14.51 -14.53
N GLY A 81 3.97 14.49 -13.39
CA GLY A 81 3.80 13.51 -12.32
C GLY A 81 4.71 12.28 -12.46
N ILE A 82 4.27 11.15 -11.90
CA ILE A 82 4.99 9.87 -11.95
C ILE A 82 4.35 8.98 -13.01
N THR A 83 5.15 8.38 -13.89
CA THR A 83 4.69 7.37 -14.85
C THR A 83 5.33 6.02 -14.53
N LEU A 84 4.50 4.99 -14.38
CA LEU A 84 4.93 3.61 -14.24
C LEU A 84 4.68 2.88 -15.56
N HIS A 85 5.73 2.34 -16.14
CA HIS A 85 5.67 1.52 -17.33
C HIS A 85 5.51 0.07 -16.89
N VAL A 86 4.40 -0.55 -17.30
CA VAL A 86 4.13 -1.97 -17.08
C VAL A 86 3.78 -2.61 -18.43
N PRO A 87 3.86 -3.94 -18.57
CA PRO A 87 3.50 -4.60 -19.82
C PRO A 87 2.12 -4.20 -20.32
N GLY A 88 2.08 -3.59 -21.51
CA GLY A 88 0.85 -3.27 -22.22
C GLY A 88 0.14 -1.98 -21.81
N GLN A 89 0.61 -1.24 -20.79
CA GLN A 89 -0.01 0.03 -20.39
C GLN A 89 0.95 0.94 -19.62
N ASN A 90 0.63 2.24 -19.56
CA ASN A 90 1.35 3.21 -18.74
C ASN A 90 0.42 3.74 -17.67
N ILE A 91 0.85 3.65 -16.42
CA ILE A 91 0.06 4.14 -15.29
C ILE A 91 0.60 5.52 -14.91
N ARG A 92 -0.24 6.55 -14.97
CA ARG A 92 0.17 7.92 -14.67
C ARG A 92 -0.46 8.41 -13.38
N ILE A 93 0.39 8.81 -12.45
CA ILE A 93 0.03 9.36 -11.14
C ILE A 93 0.29 10.86 -11.20
N ARG A 94 -0.77 11.68 -11.19
CA ARG A 94 -0.67 13.13 -11.24
C ARG A 94 -1.09 13.75 -9.91
N GLY A 95 -0.48 14.88 -9.60
CA GLY A 95 -0.68 15.56 -8.34
C GLY A 95 0.43 16.56 -8.06
N ARG A 96 0.54 16.95 -6.79
CA ARG A 96 1.51 17.94 -6.30
C ARG A 96 2.45 17.28 -5.30
N ASN A 97 3.69 17.78 -5.27
CA ASN A 97 4.73 17.33 -4.34
C ASN A 97 5.03 15.82 -4.41
N LEU A 98 4.87 15.19 -5.58
CA LEU A 98 5.05 13.73 -5.76
C LEU A 98 6.51 13.25 -5.61
N ASN A 99 7.47 14.17 -5.68
CA ASN A 99 8.88 13.90 -5.39
C ASN A 99 9.43 14.82 -4.29
N ALA A 100 8.54 15.49 -3.55
CA ALA A 100 8.94 16.30 -2.41
C ALA A 100 9.32 15.41 -1.23
N GLU A 101 10.16 15.95 -0.36
CA GLU A 101 10.57 15.31 0.87
C GLU A 101 9.56 15.61 1.97
N ILE A 102 8.82 14.57 2.38
CA ILE A 102 7.77 14.70 3.41
C ILE A 102 8.39 14.58 4.81
N ARG A 103 9.42 13.74 4.92
CA ARG A 103 10.28 13.53 6.09
C ARG A 103 11.69 13.21 5.62
N PRO A 104 12.72 13.32 6.48
CA PRO A 104 14.08 12.98 6.11
C PRO A 104 14.16 11.62 5.39
N SER A 105 14.63 11.64 4.14
CA SER A 105 14.76 10.44 3.28
C SER A 105 13.45 9.74 2.87
N VAL A 106 12.30 10.40 2.99
CA VAL A 106 10.99 9.86 2.55
C VAL A 106 10.43 10.71 1.41
N ARG A 107 10.39 10.10 0.22
CA ARG A 107 9.81 10.65 -1.00
C ARG A 107 9.00 9.57 -1.70
N LEU A 108 7.84 9.92 -2.26
CA LEU A 108 6.97 8.95 -2.93
C LEU A 108 7.68 8.27 -4.12
N PHE A 109 8.27 9.04 -5.04
CA PHE A 109 8.96 8.47 -6.20
C PHE A 109 10.14 7.55 -5.82
N GLU A 110 10.94 7.94 -4.83
CA GLU A 110 12.03 7.08 -4.32
C GLU A 110 11.47 5.82 -3.65
N GLY A 111 10.39 5.94 -2.89
CA GLY A 111 9.71 4.82 -2.27
C GLY A 111 9.19 3.81 -3.30
N ILE A 112 8.65 4.28 -4.44
CA ILE A 112 8.21 3.42 -5.54
C ILE A 112 9.41 2.68 -6.14
N THR A 113 10.49 3.39 -6.50
CA THR A 113 11.66 2.75 -7.14
C THR A 113 12.40 1.77 -6.23
N ARG A 114 12.26 1.91 -4.90
CA ARG A 114 12.80 0.97 -3.91
C ARG A 114 11.82 -0.13 -3.51
N HIS A 115 10.64 -0.20 -4.13
CA HIS A 115 9.53 -1.11 -3.81
C HIS A 115 9.16 -1.05 -2.32
N LYS A 116 9.10 0.16 -1.77
CA LYS A 116 8.73 0.42 -0.37
C LYS A 116 7.28 0.88 -0.23
N VAL A 117 6.73 1.48 -1.27
CA VAL A 117 5.36 2.00 -1.26
C VAL A 117 4.40 0.85 -1.46
N VAL A 118 3.52 0.61 -0.49
CA VAL A 118 2.55 -0.49 -0.51
C VAL A 118 1.28 -0.09 -1.25
N TRP A 119 0.89 1.17 -1.10
CA TRP A 119 -0.29 1.73 -1.75
C TRP A 119 -0.10 3.22 -2.01
N VAL A 120 -0.76 3.72 -3.05
CA VAL A 120 -1.00 5.15 -3.33
C VAL A 120 -2.49 5.38 -3.47
N ARG A 121 -2.97 6.58 -3.15
CA ARG A 121 -4.40 6.90 -3.14
C ARG A 121 -4.67 8.28 -3.73
N GLU A 122 -5.66 8.35 -4.62
CA GLU A 122 -6.27 9.62 -5.02
C GLU A 122 -6.92 10.33 -3.82
N ALA A 123 -6.58 11.59 -3.61
CA ALA A 123 -7.25 12.44 -2.64
C ALA A 123 -8.70 12.67 -3.07
N ASP A 124 -9.59 12.73 -2.08
CA ASP A 124 -10.94 13.22 -2.33
C ASP A 124 -10.94 14.75 -2.51
N HIS A 125 -12.08 15.30 -2.92
CA HIS A 125 -12.17 16.74 -3.19
C HIS A 125 -11.92 17.60 -1.95
N ARG A 126 -12.32 17.14 -0.76
CA ARG A 126 -12.13 17.88 0.49
C ARG A 126 -10.67 17.86 0.89
N GLU A 127 -10.05 16.69 0.89
CA GLU A 127 -8.64 16.48 1.20
C GLU A 127 -7.75 17.33 0.29
N SER A 128 -8.02 17.35 -1.01
CA SER A 128 -7.28 18.17 -1.98
C SER A 128 -7.37 19.68 -1.68
N MET A 129 -8.55 20.17 -1.24
CA MET A 129 -8.71 21.60 -0.89
C MET A 129 -8.15 21.99 0.47
N THR A 130 -8.03 21.05 1.41
CA THR A 130 -7.51 21.32 2.75
C THR A 130 -6.03 21.01 2.92
N ALA A 131 -5.38 20.43 1.90
CA ALA A 131 -3.97 20.09 1.94
C ALA A 131 -3.08 21.34 1.95
N ASP A 132 -2.07 21.34 2.82
CA ASP A 132 -1.08 22.42 2.89
C ASP A 132 -0.16 22.38 1.66
N ASP A 133 0.40 23.52 1.26
CA ASP A 133 1.23 23.64 0.04
C ASP A 133 2.41 22.68 -0.04
N GLY A 134 2.91 22.19 1.10
CA GLY A 134 3.97 21.19 1.18
C GLY A 134 3.48 19.73 1.09
N ASP A 135 2.19 19.48 1.21
CA ASP A 135 1.65 18.12 1.26
C ASP A 135 1.72 17.43 -0.10
N THR A 136 2.10 16.16 -0.08
CA THR A 136 1.97 15.26 -1.23
C THR A 136 0.51 14.90 -1.42
N VAL A 137 -0.05 15.29 -2.55
CA VAL A 137 -1.45 15.02 -2.94
C VAL A 137 -1.44 14.36 -4.31
N ILE A 138 -2.17 13.27 -4.45
CA ILE A 138 -2.42 12.61 -5.74
C ILE A 138 -3.84 12.96 -6.17
N ASP A 139 -3.98 13.69 -7.27
CA ASP A 139 -5.30 14.13 -7.74
C ASP A 139 -5.98 13.06 -8.60
N VAL A 140 -5.17 12.29 -9.34
CA VAL A 140 -5.67 11.27 -10.26
C VAL A 140 -4.62 10.20 -10.59
N ILE A 141 -5.11 8.97 -10.78
CA ILE A 141 -4.39 7.81 -11.28
C ILE A 141 -5.08 7.34 -12.58
N GLU A 142 -4.32 7.30 -13.67
CA GLU A 142 -4.80 7.00 -15.04
C GLU A 142 -4.08 5.76 -15.60
N TYR A 143 -4.77 4.96 -16.41
CA TYR A 143 -4.27 3.74 -17.09
C TYR A 143 -4.35 3.88 -18.61
#